data_AF-A0A926ZG59-F1
#
_entry.id   AF-A0A926ZG59-F1
#
_cell.length_a   1.000
_cell.length_b   1.000
_cell.length_c   1.000
_cell.angle_alpha   90.00
_cell.angle_beta   90.00
_cell.angle_gamma   90.00
#
_symmetry.space_group_name_H-M   'P 1'
#
loop_
_entity.id
_entity.type
_entity.pdbx_description
1 polymer ?
#
loop_
_entity_poly.entity_id
_entity_poly.type
_entity_poly.pdbx_seq_one_letter_code
_entity_poly.pdbx_strand_id
1 'polypeptide(L)'
;MSQSLHFHRIKCFDAKVIQSFDIETILRMLKAGLGQEKSNIDETTYDLFFEPIEEITISLSANDPKLEKLLGTGAKNLLHPNSRYYLVTEELSKVINEMSWKLAISELKSSTQSQETCKEYFKDCAMLKIWYNQKILMVEAS
;
A
#
# COMPACT_ATOMS: atom_id res chain seq x y z
N MET A 1 4.88 12.77 -13.38
CA MET A 1 4.23 13.09 -12.09
C MET A 1 4.54 11.96 -11.14
N SER A 2 4.88 12.25 -9.89
CA SER A 2 5.04 11.25 -8.84
C SER A 2 3.68 10.95 -8.21
N GLN A 3 3.48 9.71 -7.79
CA GLN A 3 2.35 9.28 -6.97
C GLN A 3 2.86 8.98 -5.57
N SER A 4 2.15 9.45 -4.56
CA SER A 4 2.47 9.15 -3.16
C SER A 4 1.64 7.97 -2.69
N LEU A 5 2.30 6.98 -2.09
CA LEU A 5 1.68 5.79 -1.53
C LEU A 5 1.66 5.91 -0.01
N HIS A 6 0.46 6.04 0.55
CA HIS A 6 0.26 6.09 2.00
C HIS A 6 -0.23 4.74 2.50
N PHE A 7 0.46 4.16 3.49
CA PHE A 7 0.13 2.84 3.99
C PHE A 7 -0.65 2.92 5.30
N HIS A 8 -1.67 2.07 5.39
CA HIS A 8 -2.58 1.97 6.52
C HIS A 8 -2.71 0.51 6.95
N ARG A 9 -2.86 0.27 8.25
CA ARG A 9 -3.14 -1.06 8.78
C ARG A 9 -4.64 -1.28 8.82
N ILE A 10 -5.05 -2.51 8.57
CA ILE A 10 -6.47 -2.89 8.68
C ILE A 10 -6.75 -3.42 10.10
N LYS A 11 -7.60 -2.73 10.86
CA LYS A 11 -7.88 -2.99 12.28
C LYS A 11 -8.46 -4.38 12.54
N CYS A 12 -9.31 -4.88 11.64
CA CYS A 12 -10.04 -6.13 11.83
C CYS A 12 -9.23 -7.40 11.52
N PHE A 13 -8.01 -7.29 10.98
CA PHE A 13 -7.17 -8.42 10.62
C PHE A 13 -5.88 -8.43 11.45
N ASP A 14 -5.87 -9.27 12.49
CA ASP A 14 -4.66 -9.58 13.25
C ASP A 14 -3.85 -10.72 12.60
N ALA A 15 -2.65 -10.98 13.14
CA ALA A 15 -1.76 -12.02 12.62
C ALA A 15 -2.40 -13.43 12.59
N LYS A 16 -3.34 -13.74 13.49
CA LYS A 16 -4.02 -15.05 13.51
C LYS A 16 -5.02 -15.15 12.37
N VAL A 17 -5.72 -14.07 12.06
CA VAL A 17 -6.64 -14.02 10.92
C VAL A 17 -5.89 -14.17 9.60
N ILE A 18 -4.71 -13.54 9.47
CA ILE A 18 -3.85 -13.65 8.27
C ILE A 18 -3.40 -15.08 8.00
N GLN A 19 -3.09 -15.83 9.05
CA GLN A 19 -2.69 -17.24 8.92
C GLN A 19 -3.87 -18.15 8.59
N SER A 20 -5.10 -17.70 8.83
CA SER A 20 -6.31 -18.51 8.71
C SER A 20 -7.05 -18.32 7.38
N PHE A 21 -6.84 -17.19 6.70
CA PHE A 21 -7.55 -16.85 5.47
C PHE A 21 -6.58 -16.39 4.38
N ASP A 22 -6.87 -16.79 3.14
CA ASP A 22 -6.18 -16.27 1.97
C ASP A 22 -6.55 -14.79 1.71
N ILE A 23 -5.66 -14.10 0.99
CA ILE A 23 -5.82 -12.67 0.67
C ILE A 23 -7.10 -12.38 -0.12
N GLU A 24 -7.58 -13.30 -0.97
CA GLU A 24 -8.80 -13.08 -1.75
C GLU A 24 -10.05 -13.13 -0.86
N THR A 25 -10.06 -14.04 0.12
CA THR A 25 -11.10 -14.12 1.14
C THR A 25 -11.13 -12.85 2.00
N ILE A 26 -9.96 -12.38 2.45
CA ILE A 26 -9.81 -11.12 3.20
C ILE A 26 -10.35 -9.93 2.38
N LEU A 27 -9.96 -9.84 1.11
CA LEU A 27 -10.43 -8.80 0.20
C LEU A 27 -11.97 -8.81 0.07
N ARG A 28 -12.57 -10.00 -0.04
CA ARG A 28 -14.02 -10.15 -0.15
C ARG A 28 -14.75 -9.70 1.12
N MET A 29 -14.23 -10.07 2.29
CA MET A 29 -14.78 -9.64 3.59
C MET A 29 -14.71 -8.12 3.74
N LEU A 30 -13.58 -7.51 3.37
CA LEU A 30 -13.42 -6.06 3.39
C LEU A 30 -14.40 -5.36 2.44
N LYS A 31 -14.51 -5.84 1.20
CA LYS A 31 -15.48 -5.32 0.22
C LYS A 31 -16.92 -5.40 0.73
N ALA A 32 -17.28 -6.49 1.41
CA ALA A 32 -18.60 -6.64 2.02
C ALA A 32 -18.82 -5.67 3.19
N GLY A 33 -17.81 -5.53 4.07
CA GLY A 33 -17.87 -4.64 5.24
C GLY A 33 -17.87 -3.15 4.90
N LEU A 34 -17.16 -2.76 3.84
CA LEU A 34 -17.13 -1.37 3.34
C LEU A 34 -18.45 -0.97 2.63
N GLY A 35 -19.33 -1.94 2.35
CA GLY A 35 -20.57 -1.73 1.63
C GLY A 35 -20.32 -1.46 0.15
N GLN A 36 -20.90 -2.27 -0.74
CA GLN A 36 -20.81 -2.04 -2.19
C GLN A 36 -21.61 -0.81 -2.67
N GLU A 37 -22.37 -0.15 -1.79
CA GLU A 37 -23.41 0.81 -2.16
C GLU A 37 -23.15 2.27 -1.73
N LYS A 38 -22.15 2.55 -0.90
CA LYS A 38 -21.81 3.93 -0.54
C LYS A 38 -20.79 4.50 -1.50
N SER A 39 -21.11 5.66 -2.09
CA SER A 39 -20.36 6.28 -3.19
C SER A 39 -18.91 6.62 -2.87
N ASN A 40 -18.49 6.64 -1.60
CA ASN A 40 -17.11 6.79 -1.14
C ASN A 40 -16.92 6.09 0.22
N ILE A 41 -15.67 5.75 0.54
CA ILE A 41 -15.29 5.41 1.92
C ILE A 41 -15.29 6.73 2.70
N ASP A 42 -16.33 6.96 3.50
CA ASP A 42 -16.43 8.12 4.39
C ASP A 42 -15.45 7.98 5.58
N GLU A 43 -15.15 9.09 6.25
CA GLU A 43 -14.17 9.16 7.35
C GLU A 43 -14.54 8.22 8.51
N THR A 44 -15.83 8.08 8.81
CA THR A 44 -16.32 7.16 9.85
C THR A 44 -16.08 5.69 9.48
N THR A 45 -16.32 5.33 8.22
CA THR A 45 -16.05 3.99 7.70
C THR A 45 -14.56 3.73 7.68
N TYR A 46 -13.78 4.71 7.27
CA TYR A 46 -12.32 4.64 7.27
C TYR A 46 -11.79 4.34 8.68
N ASP A 47 -12.23 5.09 9.69
CA ASP A 47 -11.80 4.91 11.08
C ASP A 47 -12.24 3.57 11.68
N LEU A 48 -13.33 2.96 11.19
CA LEU A 48 -13.77 1.66 11.66
C LEU A 48 -12.82 0.54 11.21
N PHE A 49 -12.33 0.63 9.97
CA PHE A 49 -11.58 -0.45 9.32
C PHE A 49 -10.07 -0.22 9.32
N PHE A 50 -9.60 1.02 9.38
CA PHE A 50 -8.20 1.36 9.18
C PHE A 50 -7.62 2.12 10.38
N GLU A 51 -6.36 1.83 10.68
CA GLU A 51 -5.53 2.64 11.56
C GLU A 51 -4.34 3.17 10.75
N PRO A 52 -3.98 4.46 10.90
CA PRO A 52 -2.75 4.97 10.33
C PRO A 52 -1.58 4.18 10.90
N ILE A 53 -0.61 3.87 10.06
CA ILE A 53 0.70 3.43 10.53
C ILE A 53 1.55 4.68 10.73
N GLU A 54 2.55 4.62 11.62
CA GLU A 54 3.59 5.65 11.67
C GLU A 54 4.07 5.92 10.23
N GLU A 55 3.89 7.16 9.76
CA GLU A 55 3.84 7.54 8.35
C GLU A 55 4.95 6.88 7.51
N ILE A 56 4.61 5.81 6.80
CA ILE A 56 5.37 5.39 5.62
C ILE A 56 4.66 6.00 4.42
N THR A 57 5.33 6.97 3.82
CA THR A 57 4.93 7.53 2.54
C THR A 57 6.02 7.24 1.52
N ILE A 58 5.71 6.44 0.52
CA ILE A 58 6.65 6.13 -0.56
C ILE A 58 6.24 6.92 -1.80
N SER A 59 7.11 7.81 -2.27
CA SER A 59 6.90 8.55 -3.51
C SER A 59 7.50 7.78 -4.68
N LEU A 60 6.65 7.31 -5.60
CA LEU A 60 7.05 6.55 -6.79
C LEU A 60 6.64 7.27 -8.07
N SER A 61 7.22 6.87 -9.21
CA SER A 61 6.76 7.35 -10.52
C SER A 61 5.37 6.78 -10.83
N ALA A 62 4.39 7.66 -11.06
CA ALA A 62 3.03 7.27 -11.46
C ALA A 62 2.98 6.59 -12.85
N ASN A 63 4.04 6.74 -13.65
CA ASN A 63 4.10 6.29 -15.03
C ASN A 63 4.72 4.89 -15.19
N ASP A 64 5.03 4.18 -14.10
CA ASP A 64 5.54 2.82 -14.24
C ASP A 64 4.38 1.85 -14.58
N PRO A 65 4.44 1.13 -15.72
CA PRO A 65 3.35 0.26 -16.16
C PRO A 65 2.98 -0.84 -15.17
N LYS A 66 3.92 -1.29 -14.32
CA LYS A 66 3.62 -2.29 -13.28
C LYS A 66 2.77 -1.69 -12.18
N LEU A 67 3.07 -0.46 -11.76
CA LEU A 67 2.33 0.23 -10.72
C LEU A 67 0.93 0.61 -11.23
N GLU A 68 0.85 1.13 -12.45
CA GLU A 68 -0.41 1.47 -13.11
C GLU A 68 -1.36 0.26 -13.20
N LYS A 69 -0.83 -0.93 -13.52
CA LYS A 69 -1.64 -2.17 -13.56
C LYS A 69 -2.19 -2.58 -12.18
N LEU A 70 -1.46 -2.30 -11.10
CA LEU A 70 -1.79 -2.74 -9.74
C LEU A 70 -2.57 -1.68 -8.94
N LEU A 71 -2.50 -0.41 -9.35
CA LEU A 71 -3.20 0.72 -8.73
C LEU A 71 -4.18 1.41 -9.72
N GLY A 72 -4.43 0.80 -10.87
CA GLY A 72 -5.32 1.33 -11.89
C GLY A 72 -6.81 1.14 -11.60
N THR A 73 -7.64 1.79 -12.41
CA THR A 73 -9.10 1.58 -12.38
C THR A 73 -9.39 0.13 -12.80
N GLY A 74 -10.03 -0.65 -11.91
CA GLY A 74 -10.29 -2.08 -12.14
C GLY A 74 -9.20 -3.03 -11.62
N ALA A 75 -8.21 -2.52 -10.89
CA ALA A 75 -7.23 -3.37 -10.20
C ALA A 75 -7.95 -4.39 -9.28
N LYS A 76 -7.49 -5.65 -9.30
CA LYS A 76 -8.15 -6.74 -8.55
C LYS A 76 -8.20 -6.48 -7.04
N ASN A 77 -7.14 -5.87 -6.52
CA ASN A 77 -6.95 -5.50 -5.13
C ASN A 77 -7.60 -4.16 -4.75
N LEU A 78 -8.29 -3.48 -5.66
CA LEU A 78 -9.07 -2.28 -5.35
C LEU A 78 -10.17 -2.61 -4.34
N LEU A 79 -10.26 -1.85 -3.26
CA LEU A 79 -11.24 -2.07 -2.19
C LEU A 79 -12.63 -1.55 -2.56
N HIS A 80 -12.72 -0.40 -3.23
CA HIS A 80 -13.99 0.17 -3.68
C HIS A 80 -13.83 0.85 -5.05
N PRO A 81 -14.79 0.72 -6.00
CA PRO A 81 -14.66 1.23 -7.38
C PRO A 81 -14.33 2.72 -7.50
N ASN A 82 -14.83 3.54 -6.57
CA ASN A 82 -14.61 4.99 -6.56
C ASN A 82 -13.53 5.43 -5.55
N SER A 83 -12.91 4.48 -4.84
CA SER A 83 -11.84 4.80 -3.90
C SER A 83 -10.46 4.68 -4.57
N ARG A 84 -9.45 5.31 -3.96
CA ARG A 84 -8.04 5.06 -4.29
C ARG A 84 -7.36 4.19 -3.24
N TYR A 85 -8.13 3.30 -2.62
CA TYR A 85 -7.69 2.40 -1.57
C TYR A 85 -7.54 0.98 -2.09
N TYR A 86 -6.35 0.41 -1.93
CA TYR A 86 -5.99 -0.89 -2.47
C TYR A 86 -5.47 -1.79 -1.36
N LEU A 87 -5.84 -3.07 -1.40
CA LEU A 87 -5.22 -4.07 -0.56
C LEU A 87 -3.78 -4.30 -1.03
N VAL A 88 -2.82 -4.30 -0.11
CA VAL A 88 -1.44 -4.64 -0.44
C VAL A 88 -1.36 -6.15 -0.63
N THR A 89 -1.09 -6.57 -1.87
CA THR A 89 -0.81 -7.97 -2.22
C THR A 89 0.70 -8.22 -2.25
N GLU A 90 1.10 -9.49 -2.32
CA GLU A 90 2.52 -9.84 -2.47
C GLU A 90 3.11 -9.24 -3.75
N GLU A 91 2.34 -9.24 -4.84
CA GLU A 91 2.75 -8.64 -6.12
C GLU A 91 2.98 -7.13 -5.97
N LEU A 92 2.04 -6.41 -5.34
CA LEU A 92 2.17 -4.97 -5.11
C LEU A 92 3.34 -4.64 -4.19
N SER A 93 3.53 -5.41 -3.11
CA SER A 93 4.67 -5.27 -2.20
C SER A 93 6.01 -5.48 -2.92
N LYS A 94 6.11 -6.48 -3.81
CA LYS A 94 7.32 -6.71 -4.62
C LYS A 94 7.60 -5.54 -5.56
N VAL A 95 6.57 -5.06 -6.26
CA VAL A 95 6.69 -3.97 -7.24
C VAL A 95 7.10 -2.66 -6.55
N ILE A 96 6.50 -2.33 -5.41
CA ILE A 96 6.86 -1.14 -4.63
C ILE A 96 8.33 -1.23 -4.17
N ASN A 97 8.73 -2.37 -3.62
CA ASN A 97 10.13 -2.58 -3.24
C ASN A 97 11.07 -2.40 -4.44
N GLU A 98 10.83 -3.09 -5.57
CA GLU A 98 11.65 -2.97 -6.78
C GLU A 98 11.83 -1.51 -7.23
N MET A 99 10.77 -0.70 -7.18
CA MET A 99 10.84 0.71 -7.56
C MET A 99 11.60 1.56 -6.56
N SER A 100 11.35 1.39 -5.26
CA SER A 100 12.10 2.08 -4.22
C SER A 100 13.60 1.78 -4.32
N TRP A 101 13.98 0.53 -4.60
CA TRP A 101 15.38 0.15 -4.85
C TRP A 101 15.98 0.86 -6.07
N LYS A 102 15.24 0.93 -7.19
CA LYS A 102 15.70 1.64 -8.39
C LYS A 102 15.89 3.12 -8.14
N LEU A 103 14.96 3.76 -7.42
CA LEU A 103 15.05 5.16 -7.04
C LEU A 103 16.26 5.42 -6.14
N ALA A 104 16.43 4.63 -5.07
CA ALA A 104 17.59 4.74 -4.19
C ALA A 104 18.92 4.60 -4.94
N ILE A 105 19.03 3.64 -5.89
CA ILE A 105 20.23 3.47 -6.72
C ILE A 105 20.44 4.66 -7.67
N SER A 106 19.36 5.23 -8.21
CA SER A 106 19.42 6.41 -9.08
C SER A 106 19.91 7.64 -8.31
N GLU A 107 19.37 7.87 -7.10
CA GLU A 107 19.77 8.98 -6.21
C GLU A 107 21.22 8.85 -5.72
N LEU A 108 21.69 7.62 -5.47
CA LEU A 108 23.11 7.37 -5.18
C LEU A 108 24.04 7.78 -6.34
N LYS A 109 23.57 7.67 -7.58
CA LYS A 109 24.35 7.98 -8.79
C LYS A 109 24.32 9.46 -9.18
N SER A 110 23.29 10.21 -8.79
CA SER A 110 23.10 11.63 -9.15
C SER A 110 23.88 12.61 -8.26
N SER A 111 24.47 12.14 -7.16
CA SER A 111 25.43 12.82 -6.28
C SER A 111 25.11 14.30 -5.96
N THR A 112 24.23 14.52 -4.99
CA THR A 112 24.31 15.60 -3.97
C THR A 112 23.20 15.44 -2.91
N GLN A 113 22.19 14.60 -3.16
CA GLN A 113 21.21 14.19 -2.15
C GLN A 113 21.70 12.97 -1.37
N SER A 114 21.59 13.10 -0.06
CA SER A 114 22.37 12.40 0.96
C SER A 114 22.21 10.86 0.96
N GLN A 115 23.25 10.16 1.46
CA GLN A 115 23.13 8.77 1.92
C GLN A 115 21.93 8.56 2.88
N GLU A 116 21.49 9.64 3.53
CA GLU A 116 20.33 9.68 4.43
C GLU A 116 19.02 9.40 3.69
N THR A 117 18.78 10.02 2.54
CA THR A 117 17.60 9.77 1.70
C THR A 117 17.55 8.31 1.24
N CYS A 118 18.70 7.72 0.90
CA CYS A 118 18.75 6.29 0.56
C CYS A 118 18.52 5.39 1.77
N LYS A 119 19.04 5.76 2.95
CA LYS A 119 18.76 5.05 4.21
C LYS A 119 17.28 5.11 4.57
N GLU A 120 16.62 6.24 4.33
CA GLU A 120 15.17 6.41 4.52
C GLU A 120 14.40 5.45 3.61
N TYR A 121 14.69 5.42 2.31
CA TYR A 121 14.07 4.45 1.39
C TYR A 121 14.25 2.99 1.85
N PHE A 122 15.44 2.63 2.33
CA PHE A 122 15.68 1.27 2.86
C PHE A 122 14.91 0.98 4.13
N LYS A 123 14.84 1.96 5.04
CA LYS A 123 14.09 1.84 6.28
C LYS A 123 12.61 1.65 5.99
N ASP A 124 12.04 2.43 5.08
CA ASP A 124 10.64 2.36 4.69
C ASP A 124 10.30 1.02 4.04
N CYS A 125 11.13 0.55 3.11
CA CYS A 125 10.96 -0.78 2.49
C CYS A 125 11.06 -1.92 3.53
N ALA A 126 12.01 -1.83 4.46
CA ALA A 126 12.17 -2.82 5.53
C ALA A 126 10.96 -2.83 6.47
N MET A 127 10.48 -1.65 6.88
CA MET A 127 9.30 -1.52 7.74
C MET A 127 8.04 -2.01 7.03
N LEU A 128 7.84 -1.66 5.75
CA LEU A 128 6.73 -2.16 4.94
C LEU A 128 6.71 -3.69 4.90
N LYS A 129 7.89 -4.32 4.71
CA LYS A 129 8.01 -5.78 4.70
C LYS A 129 7.70 -6.39 6.06
N ILE A 130 8.15 -5.79 7.16
CA ILE A 130 7.83 -6.25 8.51
C ILE A 130 6.32 -6.18 8.74
N TRP A 131 5.68 -5.06 8.37
CA TRP A 131 4.25 -4.89 8.56
C TRP A 131 3.43 -5.80 7.68
N TYR A 132 3.80 -5.98 6.42
CA TYR A 132 3.13 -6.92 5.52
C TYR A 132 3.13 -8.36 6.09
N ASN A 133 4.19 -8.76 6.78
CA ASN A 133 4.29 -10.07 7.40
C ASN A 133 3.49 -10.21 8.71
N GLN A 134 3.16 -9.09 9.36
CA GLN A 134 2.52 -9.08 10.68
C GLN A 134 1.04 -8.68 10.64
N LYS A 135 0.65 -7.87 9.65
CA LYS A 135 -0.66 -7.24 9.51
C LYS A 135 -1.05 -7.14 8.04
N ILE A 136 -2.35 -7.10 7.78
CA ILE A 136 -2.85 -6.72 6.46
C ILE A 136 -2.73 -5.22 6.29
N LEU A 137 -2.23 -4.82 5.13
CA LEU A 137 -2.02 -3.43 4.77
C LEU A 137 -2.97 -3.00 3.65
N MET A 138 -3.42 -1.77 3.76
CA MET A 138 -4.03 -1.00 2.69
C MET A 138 -3.04 0.07 2.22
N VAL A 139 -3.07 0.41 0.95
CA VAL A 139 -2.38 1.57 0.40
C VAL A 139 -3.38 2.54 -0.22
N GLU A 140 -3.25 3.82 0.12
CA GLU A 140 -3.88 4.93 -0.57
C GLU A 140 -2.90 5.50 -1.59
N ALA A 141 -3.36 5.73 -2.81
CA ALA A 141 -2.52 6.24 -3.89
C ALA A 141 -2.97 7.66 -4.31
N SER A 142 -2.19 8.69 -3.93
CA SER A 142 -2.51 10.12 -4.09
C SER A 142 -1.69 10.80 -5.19
#